data_AF-A0AAW0J6B9-F1
#
_entry.id   AF-A0AAW0J6B9-F1
#
_cell.length_a   1.000
_cell.length_b   1.000
_cell.length_c   1.000
_cell.angle_alpha   90.00
_cell.angle_beta   90.00
_cell.angle_gamma   90.00
#
_symmetry.space_group_name_H-M   'P 1'
#
loop_
_entity.id
_entity.type
_entity.pdbx_description
1 polymer ?
#
loop_
_entity_poly.entity_id
_entity_poly.type
_entity_poly.pdbx_seq_one_letter_code
_entity_poly.pdbx_strand_id
1 'polypeptide(L)'
;MKWGFGFDGEEGGGRRRRRRRRIFVEKPKIFVGNKINAGIYLLNPSVLDRVELRPTSIEKEVFPKIVVEKKLYAMLLLGFWMDIGQPKDYITGLRLYLDSLRKKSSPKLAK
;
A
#
# COMPACT_ATOMS: atom_id res chain seq x y z
N MET A 1 2.83 0.51 10.53
CA MET A 1 4.07 0.68 9.73
C MET A 1 3.97 1.93 8.86
N LYS A 2 5.01 2.78 8.78
CA LYS A 2 5.02 3.97 7.90
C LYS A 2 5.94 3.70 6.71
N TRP A 3 5.40 3.88 5.51
CA TRP A 3 6.09 3.77 4.23
C TRP A 3 5.84 5.06 3.48
N GLY A 4 6.70 5.43 2.54
CA GLY A 4 6.35 6.57 1.68
C GLY A 4 7.00 6.49 0.31
N PHE A 5 6.42 7.23 -0.61
CA PHE A 5 6.52 6.94 -2.03
C PHE A 5 6.59 8.21 -2.89
N GLY A 6 7.65 8.34 -3.68
CA GLY A 6 7.77 9.35 -4.74
C GLY A 6 7.14 8.89 -6.06
N PHE A 7 6.51 9.82 -6.78
CA PHE A 7 5.93 9.62 -8.13
C PHE A 7 6.55 10.63 -9.11
N ASP A 8 6.61 10.29 -10.39
CA ASP A 8 6.84 11.29 -11.46
C ASP A 8 5.51 11.85 -12.00
N GLY A 9 5.47 13.16 -12.28
CA GLY A 9 4.46 13.81 -13.13
C GLY A 9 3.40 14.65 -12.40
N GLU A 10 3.13 15.84 -12.95
CA GLU A 10 2.20 16.90 -12.49
C GLU A 10 0.76 16.44 -12.21
N GLU A 11 0.11 17.18 -11.31
CA GLU A 11 -1.30 17.07 -10.96
C GLU A 11 -2.20 17.56 -12.11
N GLY A 12 -2.58 16.65 -13.01
CA GLY A 12 -3.62 16.86 -14.03
C GLY A 12 -4.71 15.79 -13.93
N GLY A 13 -5.97 16.22 -13.93
CA GLY A 13 -7.15 15.43 -13.52
C GLY A 13 -7.53 14.19 -14.34
N GLY A 14 -8.38 13.36 -13.73
CA GLY A 14 -9.47 12.65 -14.41
C GLY A 14 -9.30 11.18 -14.83
N ARG A 15 -8.10 10.60 -14.96
CA ARG A 15 -7.97 9.19 -15.39
C ARG A 15 -7.17 8.31 -14.41
N ARG A 16 -7.72 7.12 -14.11
CA ARG A 16 -7.10 6.00 -13.39
C ARG A 16 -5.81 5.55 -14.09
N ARG A 17 -4.72 6.30 -13.92
CA ARG A 17 -3.41 5.94 -14.49
C ARG A 17 -2.63 5.11 -13.48
N ARG A 18 -2.23 3.90 -13.89
CA ARG A 18 -1.11 3.16 -13.28
C ARG A 18 0.09 4.11 -13.26
N ARG A 19 0.55 4.51 -12.07
CA ARG A 19 1.74 5.38 -11.96
C ARG A 19 2.96 4.52 -11.74
N ARG A 20 3.98 4.72 -12.57
CA ARG A 20 5.29 4.07 -12.45
C ARG A 20 6.00 4.62 -11.21
N ARG A 21 6.67 3.74 -10.47
CA ARG A 21 7.34 4.09 -9.22
C ARG A 21 8.84 4.16 -9.43
N ARG A 22 9.45 5.30 -9.07
CA ARG A 22 10.91 5.48 -9.09
C ARG A 22 11.60 4.97 -7.84
N ILE A 23 10.96 5.08 -6.68
CA ILE A 23 11.60 4.79 -5.39
C ILE A 23 10.61 4.08 -4.45
N PHE A 24 11.06 2.98 -3.87
CA PHE A 24 10.40 2.29 -2.75
C PHE A 24 11.31 2.44 -1.52
N VAL A 25 10.84 3.13 -0.49
CA VAL A 25 11.61 3.33 0.75
C VAL A 25 10.84 2.73 1.93
N GLU A 26 11.46 1.77 2.60
CA GLU A 26 11.01 1.28 3.89
C GLU A 26 11.33 2.26 4.99
N LYS A 27 10.32 2.65 5.78
CA LYS A 27 10.46 3.49 6.98
C LYS A 27 11.39 4.70 6.75
N PRO A 28 11.06 5.56 5.79
CA PRO A 28 11.91 6.68 5.44
C PRO A 28 12.05 7.62 6.65
N LYS A 29 13.29 7.99 7.00
CA LYS A 29 13.57 8.96 8.08
C LYS A 29 13.01 10.36 7.76
N ILE A 30 12.79 10.64 6.48
CA ILE A 30 12.26 11.90 5.94
C ILE A 30 10.91 11.60 5.29
N PHE A 31 9.93 12.48 5.48
CA PHE A 31 8.62 12.30 4.86
C PHE A 31 8.72 12.33 3.33
N VAL A 32 8.36 11.22 2.67
CA VAL A 32 8.40 11.07 1.20
C VAL A 32 6.99 10.93 0.59
N GLY A 33 5.92 11.16 1.37
CA GLY A 33 4.54 11.24 0.87
C GLY A 33 3.48 10.65 1.81
N ASN A 34 2.20 10.93 1.49
CA ASN A 34 1.02 10.52 2.27
C ASN A 34 0.42 9.15 1.87
N LYS A 35 1.18 8.33 1.13
CA LYS A 35 0.74 7.02 0.62
C LYS A 35 1.60 5.92 1.23
N ILE A 36 0.97 4.84 1.67
CA ILE A 36 1.60 3.71 2.35
C ILE A 36 1.38 2.40 1.59
N ASN A 37 2.24 1.40 1.81
CA ASN A 37 2.05 0.07 1.24
C ASN A 37 0.85 -0.60 1.92
N ALA A 38 -0.14 -1.01 1.13
CA ALA A 38 -1.34 -1.67 1.62
C ALA A 38 -1.16 -3.18 1.85
N GLY A 39 0.00 -3.74 1.48
CA GLY A 39 0.25 -5.19 1.58
C GLY A 39 -0.52 -6.04 0.56
N ILE A 40 -1.06 -5.41 -0.49
CA ILE A 40 -1.82 -6.09 -1.54
C ILE A 40 -1.03 -6.00 -2.84
N TYR A 41 -0.65 -7.15 -3.40
CA TYR A 41 0.22 -7.24 -4.56
C TYR A 41 -0.44 -8.05 -5.68
N LEU A 42 -0.34 -7.53 -6.90
CA LEU A 42 -0.65 -8.28 -8.13
C LEU A 42 0.67 -8.50 -8.86
N LEU A 43 1.18 -9.73 -8.81
CA LEU A 43 2.52 -10.09 -9.27
C LEU A 43 2.44 -11.17 -10.35
N ASN A 44 3.36 -11.12 -11.32
CA ASN A 44 3.57 -12.25 -12.20
C ASN A 44 4.21 -13.41 -11.41
N PRO A 45 3.85 -14.68 -11.69
CA PRO A 45 4.43 -15.83 -10.99
C PRO A 45 5.97 -15.87 -11.01
N SER A 46 6.60 -15.37 -12.07
CA SER A 46 8.07 -15.26 -12.20
C SER A 46 8.76 -14.39 -11.13
N VAL A 47 7.99 -13.69 -10.29
CA VAL A 47 8.53 -12.99 -9.12
C VAL A 47 8.97 -14.00 -8.05
N LEU A 48 8.35 -15.18 -7.98
CA LEU A 48 8.69 -16.23 -7.02
C LEU A 48 10.10 -16.80 -7.24
N ASP A 49 10.59 -16.81 -8.48
CA ASP A 49 11.97 -17.21 -8.83
C ASP A 49 13.04 -16.32 -8.16
N ARG A 50 12.65 -15.17 -7.62
CA ARG A 50 13.53 -14.23 -6.92
C ARG A 50 13.53 -14.44 -5.41
N VAL A 51 12.68 -15.32 -4.90
CA VAL A 51 12.52 -15.58 -3.46
C VAL A 51 13.37 -16.79 -3.09
N GLU A 52 14.31 -16.58 -2.19
CA GLU A 52 15.16 -17.67 -1.68
C GLU A 52 14.38 -18.55 -0.70
N LEU A 53 14.80 -19.82 -0.55
CA LEU A 53 14.21 -20.77 0.40
C LEU A 53 14.65 -20.48 1.85
N ARG A 54 14.44 -19.24 2.28
CA ARG A 54 14.67 -18.73 3.64
C ARG A 54 13.67 -17.62 3.94
N PRO A 55 13.49 -17.21 5.20
CA PRO A 55 12.74 -16.00 5.53
C PRO A 55 13.23 -14.82 4.68
N THR A 56 12.32 -14.28 3.89
CA THR A 56 12.59 -13.25 2.89
C THR A 56 11.52 -12.16 3.00
N SER A 57 11.94 -10.91 3.09
CA SER A 57 11.00 -9.78 2.96
C SER A 57 10.94 -9.35 1.50
N ILE A 58 9.76 -9.50 0.90
CA ILE A 58 9.53 -9.07 -0.48
C ILE A 58 9.81 -7.57 -0.65
N GLU A 59 9.49 -6.76 0.36
CA GLU A 59 9.69 -5.32 0.40
C GLU A 59 11.17 -4.93 0.39
N LYS A 60 12.02 -5.66 1.11
CA LYS A 60 13.45 -5.35 1.25
C LYS A 60 14.31 -5.97 0.17
N GLU A 61 13.94 -7.16 -0.29
CA GLU A 61 14.86 -8.02 -1.06
C GLU A 61 14.42 -8.18 -2.52
N VAL A 62 13.11 -8.10 -2.79
CA VAL A 62 12.55 -8.36 -4.13
C VAL A 62 12.14 -7.06 -4.82
N PHE A 63 11.35 -6.21 -4.15
CA PHE A 63 10.86 -4.96 -4.74
C PHE A 63 11.96 -3.99 -5.19
N PRO A 64 13.08 -3.80 -4.47
CA PRO A 64 14.15 -2.93 -4.95
C PRO A 64 14.71 -3.37 -6.30
N LYS A 65 14.87 -4.67 -6.53
CA LYS A 65 15.31 -5.23 -7.82
C LYS A 65 14.29 -4.92 -8.93
N ILE A 66 13.00 -5.10 -8.66
CA ILE A 66 11.91 -4.82 -9.62
C ILE A 66 11.79 -3.31 -9.92
N VAL A 67 12.10 -2.44 -8.95
CA VAL A 67 12.15 -0.98 -9.14
C VAL A 67 13.28 -0.59 -10.08
N VAL A 68 14.49 -1.14 -9.91
CA VAL A 68 15.63 -0.90 -10.81
C VAL A 68 15.28 -1.29 -12.26
N GLU A 69 14.56 -2.39 -12.44
CA GLU A 69 14.04 -2.84 -13.74
C GLU A 69 12.87 -2.00 -14.28
N LYS A 70 12.40 -0.99 -13.53
CA LYS A 70 11.25 -0.13 -13.88
C LYS A 70 9.93 -0.90 -14.09
N LYS A 71 9.78 -2.05 -13.42
CA LYS A 71 8.61 -2.94 -13.51
C LYS A 71 7.66 -2.83 -12.32
N LEU A 72 7.96 -2.01 -11.31
CA LEU A 72 7.08 -1.80 -10.17
C LEU A 72 6.11 -0.63 -10.43
N TYR A 73 4.82 -0.90 -10.21
CA TYR A 73 3.74 0.07 -10.36
C TYR A 73 2.95 0.18 -9.06
N ALA A 74 2.33 1.34 -8.83
CA ALA A 74 1.43 1.53 -7.70
C ALA A 74 0.01 1.85 -8.19
N MET A 75 -0.96 1.30 -7.47
CA MET A 75 -2.37 1.61 -7.60
C MET A 75 -2.87 2.16 -6.27
N LEU A 76 -3.68 3.23 -6.32
CA LEU A 76 -4.33 3.74 -5.12
C LEU A 76 -5.48 2.81 -4.75
N LEU A 77 -5.43 2.30 -3.51
CA LEU A 77 -6.57 1.64 -2.91
C LEU A 77 -7.58 2.71 -2.48
N LEU A 78 -8.79 2.64 -3.03
CA LEU A 78 -9.89 3.51 -2.64
C LEU A 78 -10.70 2.84 -1.54
N GLY A 79 -11.16 3.62 -0.57
CA GLY A 79 -11.98 3.11 0.52
C GLY A 79 -11.27 3.15 1.86
N PHE A 80 -11.80 2.37 2.81
CA PHE A 80 -11.19 2.22 4.12
C PHE A 80 -10.15 1.10 4.06
N TRP A 81 -9.00 1.34 4.67
CA TRP A 81 -7.95 0.34 4.86
C TRP A 81 -7.26 0.61 6.18
N MET A 82 -6.94 -0.46 6.91
CA MET A 82 -6.16 -0.42 8.13
C MET A 82 -5.42 -1.74 8.32
N ASP A 83 -4.19 -1.65 8.80
CA ASP A 83 -3.39 -2.79 9.25
C ASP A 83 -3.70 -3.09 10.73
N ILE A 84 -3.88 -4.37 11.07
CA ILE A 84 -4.17 -4.84 12.43
C ILE A 84 -3.04 -5.79 12.84
N GLY A 85 -2.08 -5.26 13.60
CA GLY A 85 -0.88 -6.01 13.99
C GLY A 85 -0.90 -6.52 15.43
N GLN A 86 -1.65 -5.86 16.32
CA GLN A 86 -1.80 -6.21 17.73
C GLN A 86 -3.27 -6.22 18.16
N PRO A 87 -3.66 -6.93 19.23
CA PRO A 87 -5.05 -7.01 19.67
C PRO A 87 -5.74 -5.64 19.88
N LYS A 88 -5.02 -4.64 20.41
CA LYS A 88 -5.55 -3.27 20.59
C LYS A 88 -5.89 -2.56 19.27
N ASP A 89 -5.20 -2.92 18.18
CA ASP A 89 -5.41 -2.32 16.87
C ASP A 89 -6.77 -2.75 16.30
N TYR A 90 -7.27 -3.92 16.69
CA TYR A 90 -8.57 -4.42 16.27
C TYR A 90 -9.71 -3.52 16.76
N ILE A 91 -9.72 -3.15 18.05
CA ILE A 91 -10.75 -2.25 18.62
C ILE A 91 -10.69 -0.87 17.94
N THR A 92 -9.48 -0.37 17.73
CA THR A 92 -9.25 0.91 17.05
C THR A 92 -9.75 0.84 15.61
N GLY A 93 -9.42 -0.23 14.89
CA GLY A 93 -9.83 -0.44 13.50
C GLY A 93 -11.33 -0.60 13.35
N LEU A 94 -11.99 -1.31 14.27
CA LEU A 94 -13.44 -1.42 14.28
C LEU A 94 -14.11 -0.04 14.40
N ARG A 95 -13.67 0.80 15.34
CA ARG A 95 -14.19 2.16 15.51
C ARG A 95 -14.02 2.99 14.24
N LEU A 96 -12.81 3.01 13.68
CA LEU A 96 -12.51 3.76 12.45
C LEU A 96 -13.31 3.24 11.24
N TYR A 97 -13.53 1.93 11.16
CA TYR A 97 -14.34 1.32 10.11
C TYR A 97 -15.82 1.71 10.23
N LEU A 98 -16.40 1.64 11.43
CA LEU A 98 -17.77 2.08 11.70
C LEU A 98 -17.96 3.56 11.37
N ASP A 99 -17.00 4.42 11.72
CA ASP A 99 -17.01 5.84 11.36
C ASP A 99 -16.95 6.04 9.83
N SER A 100 -16.13 5.25 9.13
CA SER A 100 -16.08 5.27 7.66
C SER A 100 -17.41 4.81 7.06
N LEU A 101 -18.04 3.76 7.60
CA LEU A 101 -19.35 3.27 7.15
C LEU A 101 -20.44 4.32 7.37
N ARG A 102 -20.47 4.99 8.53
CA ARG A 102 -21.42 6.07 8.81
C ARG A 102 -21.35 7.17 7.75
N LYS A 103 -20.15 7.55 7.34
CA LYS A 103 -19.92 8.60 6.34
C LYS A 103 -20.27 8.17 4.90
N LYS A 104 -20.05 6.90 4.55
CA LYS A 104 -20.14 6.43 3.14
C LYS A 104 -21.34 5.57 2.82
N SER A 105 -21.95 4.93 3.82
CA SER A 105 -23.01 3.93 3.65
C SER A 105 -23.80 3.75 4.95
N SER A 106 -24.34 4.86 5.49
CA SER A 106 -25.11 4.87 6.75
C SER A 106 -26.21 3.79 6.85
N PRO A 107 -26.93 3.41 5.77
CA PRO A 107 -27.96 2.36 5.86
C PRO A 107 -27.44 0.95 6.16
N LYS A 108 -26.13 0.69 6.03
CA LYS A 108 -25.51 -0.61 6.36
C LYS A 108 -25.18 -0.77 7.84
N LEU A 109 -25.29 0.29 8.62
CA LEU A 109 -25.20 0.19 10.07
C LEU A 109 -26.51 -0.42 10.57
N ALA A 110 -26.42 -1.37 11.52
CA ALA A 110 -27.60 -1.88 12.20
C ALA A 110 -28.38 -0.70 12.79
N LYS A 111 -29.72 -0.76 12.67
CA LYS A 111 -30.62 0.20 13.31
C LYS A 111 -30.64 -0.02 14.81
#